data_AF-A0A383F1Z4-F1
#
_entry.id   AF-A0A383F1Z4-F1
#
_cell.length_a   1.000
_cell.length_b   1.000
_cell.length_c   1.000
_cell.angle_alpha   90.00
_cell.angle_beta   90.00
_cell.angle_gamma   90.00
#
_symmetry.space_group_name_H-M   'P 1'
#
loop_
_entity.id
_entity.type
_entity.pdbx_description
1 polymer ?
#
loop_
_entity_poly.entity_id
_entity_poly.type
_entity_poly.pdbx_seq_one_letter_code
_entity_poly.pdbx_strand_id
1 'polypeptide(L)'
;KWGLDFSIIGKTTNTNNLVLNFKGKEVANLPLSSLSTDAPIYDREWKKSVIDKKVVSKNNYKSLNIFDCLKKILTSPNNSKKSWVWEQYDQTVMGDTIQKPGGDSAVVRIHGKNKGVALTVDSSTHYSLANPTNGGKQVVCEAWRNLISVGSNPIAITNCLNFGNPEKVKVMGQFVETIDGISQACTYLDFPVVSGNVSFYNETQNKAISPTPTIGGVGLIRDLNFMM
;
A
#
# COMPACT_ATOMS: atom_id res chain seq x y z
N LYS A 1 33.24 11.62 -13.76
CA LYS A 1 32.55 10.85 -14.83
C LYS A 1 31.12 11.32 -15.05
N TRP A 2 30.34 11.60 -13.99
CA TRP A 2 28.90 11.90 -14.10
C TRP A 2 28.51 13.37 -13.86
N GLY A 3 29.48 14.29 -13.70
CA GLY A 3 29.18 15.70 -13.41
C GLY A 3 28.46 15.93 -12.08
N LEU A 4 28.66 15.03 -11.11
CA LEU A 4 28.06 15.13 -9.77
C LEU A 4 29.12 15.54 -8.75
N ASP A 5 28.75 16.48 -7.90
CA ASP A 5 29.53 16.87 -6.73
C ASP A 5 29.44 15.79 -5.64
N PHE A 6 30.53 15.60 -4.90
CA PHE A 6 30.54 14.73 -3.73
C PHE A 6 31.49 15.28 -2.67
N SER A 7 31.18 15.01 -1.40
CA SER A 7 32.00 15.38 -0.25
C SER A 7 32.01 14.26 0.76
N ILE A 8 33.17 14.04 1.40
CA ILE A 8 33.28 13.11 2.53
C ILE A 8 32.76 13.83 3.77
N ILE A 9 31.61 13.41 4.28
CA ILE A 9 30.93 14.04 5.43
C ILE A 9 31.20 13.33 6.76
N GLY A 10 31.97 12.24 6.75
CA GLY A 10 32.23 11.45 7.95
C GLY A 10 33.01 10.16 7.67
N LYS A 11 33.14 9.34 8.71
CA LYS A 11 33.76 8.01 8.68
C LYS A 11 33.02 7.08 9.63
N THR A 12 33.04 5.79 9.34
CA THR A 12 32.56 4.75 10.27
C THR A 12 33.58 4.53 11.38
N THR A 13 33.11 4.31 12.60
CA THR A 13 33.93 3.97 13.77
C THR A 13 33.40 2.69 14.41
N ASN A 14 34.17 2.11 15.34
CA ASN A 14 33.79 0.96 16.15
C ASN A 14 33.22 1.36 17.53
N THR A 15 32.91 2.64 17.73
CA THR A 15 32.49 3.19 19.03
C THR A 15 31.00 3.00 19.33
N ASN A 16 30.20 2.59 18.34
CA ASN A 16 28.73 2.51 18.42
C ASN A 16 28.03 3.83 18.79
N ASN A 17 28.72 4.96 18.61
CA ASN A 17 28.18 6.29 18.86
C ASN A 17 28.09 7.11 17.56
N LEU A 18 27.03 7.89 17.42
CA LEU A 18 26.94 8.98 16.47
C LEU A 18 27.65 10.21 17.06
N VAL A 19 28.79 10.58 16.47
CA VAL A 19 29.55 11.77 16.84
C VAL A 19 29.35 12.84 15.78
N LEU A 20 28.82 13.99 16.18
CA LEU A 20 28.63 15.14 15.30
C LEU A 20 29.63 16.23 15.68
N ASN A 21 30.38 16.69 14.69
CA ASN A 21 31.33 17.79 14.84
C ASN A 21 30.86 19.00 14.04
N PHE A 22 30.88 20.18 14.66
CA PHE A 22 30.59 21.44 14.01
C PHE A 22 31.67 22.47 14.36
N LYS A 23 32.27 23.10 13.33
CA LYS A 23 33.36 24.07 13.49
C LYS A 23 34.52 23.56 14.37
N GLY A 24 34.89 22.29 14.17
CA GLY A 24 35.97 21.64 14.92
C GLY A 24 35.65 21.28 16.36
N LYS A 25 34.40 21.39 16.80
CA LYS A 25 33.95 21.00 18.15
C LYS A 25 32.94 19.86 18.08
N GLU A 26 33.06 18.91 18.99
CA GLU A 26 32.05 17.87 19.21
C GLU A 26 30.78 18.54 19.79
N VAL A 27 29.67 18.43 19.06
CA VAL A 27 28.38 19.02 19.45
C VAL A 27 27.33 17.97 19.84
N ALA A 28 27.54 16.71 19.45
CA ALA A 28 26.75 15.58 19.91
C ALA A 28 27.59 14.31 19.91
N ASN A 29 27.33 13.45 20.89
CA ASN A 29 27.94 12.14 21.01
C ASN A 29 26.94 11.22 21.71
N LEU A 30 26.21 10.46 20.90
CA LEU A 30 25.05 9.69 21.35
C LEU A 30 25.22 8.22 20.97
N PRO A 31 24.86 7.27 21.85
CA PRO A 31 24.77 5.87 21.47
C PRO A 31 23.79 5.69 20.30
N LEU A 32 24.16 4.87 19.31
CA LEU A 32 23.28 4.57 18.17
C LEU A 32 22.00 3.86 18.60
N SER A 33 22.05 3.07 19.68
CA SER A 33 20.89 2.34 20.22
C SER A 33 19.79 3.31 20.66
N SER A 34 20.16 4.43 21.30
CA SER A 34 19.22 5.44 21.78
C SER A 34 18.45 6.14 20.65
N LEU A 35 18.98 6.12 19.43
CA LEU A 35 18.36 6.71 18.24
C LEU A 35 17.60 5.69 17.39
N SER A 36 17.66 4.40 17.73
CA SER A 36 17.11 3.33 16.90
C SER A 36 16.33 2.30 17.71
N THR A 37 17.02 1.45 18.47
CA THR A 37 16.44 0.28 19.14
C THR A 37 15.77 0.59 20.46
N ASP A 38 16.22 1.64 21.16
CA ASP A 38 15.78 1.92 22.53
C ASP A 38 14.52 2.81 22.56
N ALA A 39 13.91 3.06 21.39
CA ALA A 39 12.65 3.78 21.30
C ALA A 39 11.54 2.99 22.01
N PRO A 40 10.73 3.62 22.89
CA PRO A 40 9.65 2.94 23.58
C PRO A 40 8.65 2.30 22.61
N ILE A 41 8.35 1.02 22.85
CA ILE A 41 7.29 0.29 22.14
C ILE A 41 6.05 0.30 23.02
N TYR A 42 4.92 0.74 22.47
CA TYR A 42 3.66 0.86 23.21
C TYR A 42 2.71 -0.28 22.85
N ASP A 43 2.26 -1.02 23.86
CA ASP A 43 1.08 -1.86 23.74
C ASP A 43 -0.16 -1.01 24.04
N ARG A 44 -0.79 -0.50 22.97
CA ARG A 44 -1.91 0.45 23.09
C ARG A 44 -3.22 -0.29 23.27
N GLU A 45 -4.06 0.19 24.19
CA GLU A 45 -5.41 -0.33 24.33
C GLU A 45 -6.20 -0.20 23.02
N TRP A 46 -6.92 -1.26 22.67
CA TRP A 46 -7.77 -1.29 21.49
C TRP A 46 -9.03 -2.11 21.76
N LYS A 47 -10.09 -1.86 20.99
CA LYS A 47 -11.33 -2.63 21.04
C LYS A 47 -11.67 -3.12 19.65
N LYS A 48 -12.14 -4.36 19.58
CA LYS A 48 -12.64 -4.98 18.35
C LYS A 48 -13.74 -4.11 17.73
N SER A 49 -13.70 -3.94 16.41
CA SER A 49 -14.67 -3.14 15.70
C SER A 49 -16.05 -3.77 15.81
N VAL A 50 -17.02 -2.95 16.23
CA VAL A 50 -18.43 -3.34 16.20
C VAL A 50 -18.86 -3.30 14.73
N ILE A 51 -19.08 -4.48 14.16
CA ILE A 51 -19.67 -4.60 12.84
C ILE A 51 -21.16 -4.33 13.03
N ASP A 52 -21.58 -3.12 12.66
CA ASP A 52 -23.01 -2.84 12.54
C ASP A 52 -23.56 -3.83 11.52
N LYS A 53 -24.38 -4.78 11.99
CA LYS A 53 -25.36 -5.44 11.14
C LYS A 53 -26.30 -4.33 10.73
N LYS A 54 -25.92 -3.52 9.73
CA LYS A 54 -26.86 -2.67 9.03
C LYS A 54 -27.94 -3.63 8.58
N VAL A 55 -29.07 -3.60 9.28
CA VAL A 55 -30.37 -3.97 8.73
C VAL A 55 -30.33 -3.30 7.38
N VAL A 56 -30.26 -4.10 6.32
CA VAL A 56 -30.43 -3.58 4.97
C VAL A 56 -31.72 -2.81 5.09
N SER A 57 -31.64 -1.47 5.11
CA SER A 57 -32.85 -0.69 5.08
C SER A 57 -33.62 -1.26 3.91
N LYS A 58 -34.92 -1.51 4.09
CA LYS A 58 -35.81 -1.91 2.97
C LYS A 58 -35.88 -0.75 1.98
N ASN A 59 -34.73 -0.34 1.44
CA ASN A 59 -34.62 0.47 0.27
C ASN A 59 -35.33 -0.33 -0.80
N ASN A 60 -36.33 0.30 -1.40
CA ASN A 60 -37.09 -0.32 -2.47
C ASN A 60 -36.20 -0.41 -3.71
N TYR A 61 -35.25 -1.35 -3.75
CA TYR A 61 -34.34 -1.51 -4.89
C TYR A 61 -35.11 -1.80 -6.19
N LYS A 62 -36.34 -2.33 -6.09
CA LYS A 62 -37.23 -2.54 -7.23
C LYS A 62 -37.65 -1.24 -7.92
N SER A 63 -37.61 -0.09 -7.24
CA SER A 63 -37.92 1.21 -7.83
C SER A 63 -36.72 1.88 -8.50
N LEU A 64 -35.51 1.27 -8.45
CA LEU A 64 -34.34 1.82 -9.11
C LEU A 64 -34.31 1.40 -10.57
N ASN A 65 -34.12 2.37 -11.47
CA ASN A 65 -33.85 2.11 -12.87
C ASN A 65 -32.37 1.69 -13.04
N ILE A 66 -32.15 0.52 -13.66
CA ILE A 66 -30.81 -0.06 -13.85
C ILE A 66 -29.92 0.84 -14.71
N PHE A 67 -30.46 1.44 -15.77
CA PHE A 67 -29.70 2.32 -16.66
C PHE A 67 -29.19 3.56 -15.91
N ASP A 68 -30.04 4.16 -15.08
CA ASP A 68 -29.65 5.30 -14.25
C ASP A 68 -28.60 4.93 -13.20
N CYS A 69 -28.72 3.74 -12.60
CA CYS A 69 -27.71 3.20 -11.68
C CYS A 69 -26.36 3.00 -12.37
N LEU A 70 -26.34 2.37 -13.55
CA LEU A 70 -25.13 2.16 -14.32
C LEU A 70 -24.49 3.50 -14.71
N LYS A 71 -25.30 4.46 -15.20
CA LYS A 71 -24.82 5.81 -15.52
C LYS A 71 -24.15 6.45 -14.30
N LYS A 72 -24.78 6.39 -13.12
CA LYS A 72 -24.20 6.90 -11.87
C LYS A 72 -22.86 6.25 -11.52
N ILE A 73 -22.76 4.92 -11.64
CA ILE A 73 -21.53 4.18 -11.37
C ILE A 73 -20.41 4.66 -12.32
N LEU A 74 -20.66 4.68 -13.63
CA LEU A 74 -19.66 5.05 -14.64
C LEU A 74 -19.24 6.53 -14.57
N THR A 75 -20.14 7.42 -14.16
CA THR A 75 -19.82 8.85 -13.96
C THR A 75 -19.10 9.13 -12.64
N SER A 76 -19.06 8.18 -11.71
CA SER A 76 -18.37 8.36 -10.45
C SER A 76 -16.87 8.51 -10.67
N PRO A 77 -16.21 9.49 -10.04
CA PRO A 77 -14.76 9.63 -10.09
C PRO A 77 -14.02 8.36 -9.69
N ASN A 78 -14.61 7.46 -8.88
CA ASN A 78 -13.98 6.20 -8.50
C ASN A 78 -13.94 5.19 -9.66
N ASN A 79 -14.94 5.15 -10.55
CA ASN A 79 -15.01 4.15 -11.64
C ASN A 79 -14.73 4.72 -13.04
N SER A 80 -14.74 6.04 -13.21
CA SER A 80 -14.52 6.67 -14.51
C SER A 80 -13.12 6.41 -15.06
N LYS A 81 -12.94 6.58 -16.39
CA LYS A 81 -11.62 6.50 -17.04
C LYS A 81 -10.67 7.52 -16.41
N LYS A 82 -9.51 7.06 -15.95
CA LYS A 82 -8.54 7.89 -15.23
C LYS A 82 -7.42 8.42 -16.14
N SER A 83 -7.57 8.39 -17.48
CA SER A 83 -6.43 8.57 -18.39
C SER A 83 -5.77 9.93 -18.38
N TRP A 84 -6.53 10.94 -17.98
CA TRP A 84 -5.99 12.25 -17.66
C TRP A 84 -4.84 12.20 -16.65
N VAL A 85 -4.76 11.18 -15.77
CA VAL A 85 -3.65 10.99 -14.83
C VAL A 85 -2.39 10.50 -15.54
N TRP A 86 -2.44 9.35 -16.23
CA TRP A 86 -1.22 8.71 -16.76
C TRP A 86 -0.75 9.25 -18.11
N GLU A 87 -1.61 9.92 -18.87
CA GLU A 87 -1.21 10.59 -20.12
C GLU A 87 -0.22 11.75 -19.87
N GLN A 88 -0.08 12.21 -18.61
CA GLN A 88 0.87 13.23 -18.19
C GLN A 88 2.31 12.70 -18.01
N TYR A 89 2.50 11.38 -17.98
CA TYR A 89 3.78 10.75 -17.71
C TYR A 89 4.25 9.93 -18.91
N ASP A 90 5.57 9.92 -19.16
CA ASP A 90 6.14 8.95 -20.09
C ASP A 90 5.97 7.52 -19.55
N GLN A 91 5.72 6.59 -20.46
CA GLN A 91 5.51 5.17 -20.18
C GLN A 91 6.41 4.30 -21.06
N THR A 92 7.40 4.87 -21.75
CA THR A 92 8.12 4.21 -22.85
C THR A 92 9.64 4.28 -22.74
N VAL A 93 10.19 5.17 -21.91
CA VAL A 93 11.63 5.27 -21.64
C VAL A 93 12.16 3.92 -21.15
N MET A 94 13.35 3.56 -21.63
CA MET A 94 13.99 2.24 -21.54
C MET A 94 13.38 1.15 -22.45
N GLY A 95 12.20 1.35 -23.04
CA GLY A 95 11.64 0.47 -24.08
C GLY A 95 11.11 -0.89 -23.61
N ASP A 96 11.00 -1.10 -22.30
CA ASP A 96 10.61 -2.38 -21.71
C ASP A 96 9.16 -2.43 -21.19
N THR A 97 8.36 -1.39 -21.39
CA THR A 97 6.93 -1.40 -21.01
C THR A 97 6.14 -2.30 -21.97
N ILE A 98 5.58 -3.39 -21.45
CA ILE A 98 4.79 -4.36 -22.21
C ILE A 98 3.31 -4.02 -22.11
N GLN A 99 2.81 -3.82 -20.89
CA GLN A 99 1.44 -3.39 -20.65
C GLN A 99 1.43 -1.95 -20.12
N LYS A 100 0.85 -1.06 -20.93
CA LYS A 100 0.65 0.35 -20.58
C LYS A 100 -0.51 0.50 -19.57
N PRO A 101 -0.60 1.64 -18.86
CA PRO A 101 -1.69 1.89 -17.92
C PRO A 101 -3.08 1.84 -18.59
N GLY A 102 -4.07 1.41 -17.81
CA GLY A 102 -5.46 1.25 -18.25
C GLY A 102 -6.01 -0.18 -18.10
N GLY A 103 -5.15 -1.15 -17.80
CA GLY A 103 -5.55 -2.49 -17.33
C GLY A 103 -5.31 -2.65 -15.83
N ASP A 104 -5.54 -3.86 -15.32
CA ASP A 104 -5.47 -4.20 -13.89
C ASP A 104 -4.05 -4.21 -13.31
N SER A 105 -3.03 -4.45 -14.14
CA SER A 105 -1.62 -4.45 -13.73
C SER A 105 -0.72 -3.88 -14.81
N ALA A 106 0.35 -3.21 -14.40
CA ALA A 106 1.44 -2.82 -15.28
C ALA A 106 2.37 -4.02 -15.50
N VAL A 107 2.95 -4.14 -16.70
CA VAL A 107 3.94 -5.19 -17.00
C VAL A 107 5.17 -4.55 -17.62
N VAL A 108 6.32 -4.76 -16.98
CA VAL A 108 7.63 -4.29 -17.45
C VAL A 108 8.54 -5.48 -17.70
N ARG A 109 9.12 -5.56 -18.90
CA ARG A 109 10.08 -6.59 -19.29
C ARG A 109 11.37 -6.43 -18.49
N ILE A 110 11.97 -7.57 -18.13
CA ILE A 110 13.34 -7.59 -17.65
C ILE A 110 14.24 -7.45 -18.88
N HIS A 111 14.96 -6.33 -18.97
CA HIS A 111 15.75 -5.97 -20.14
C HIS A 111 16.58 -7.15 -20.71
N GLY A 112 16.45 -7.37 -22.01
CA GLY A 112 17.16 -8.46 -22.72
C GLY A 112 16.68 -9.88 -22.39
N LYS A 113 15.57 -10.05 -21.66
CA LYS A 113 14.99 -11.36 -21.33
C LYS A 113 13.54 -11.47 -21.79
N ASN A 114 13.13 -12.68 -22.12
CA ASN A 114 11.72 -13.02 -22.33
C ASN A 114 11.02 -13.26 -20.98
N LYS A 115 11.07 -12.28 -20.08
CA LYS A 115 10.47 -12.30 -18.72
C LYS A 115 9.94 -10.92 -18.38
N GLY A 116 8.88 -10.85 -17.58
CA GLY A 116 8.29 -9.59 -17.13
C GLY A 116 8.03 -9.56 -15.63
N VAL A 117 7.95 -8.36 -15.09
CA VAL A 117 7.49 -8.07 -13.74
C VAL A 117 6.14 -7.38 -13.87
N ALA A 118 5.12 -7.94 -13.22
CA ALA A 118 3.79 -7.36 -13.11
C ALA A 118 3.65 -6.59 -11.80
N LEU A 119 2.98 -5.44 -11.82
CA LEU A 119 2.78 -4.59 -10.66
C LEU A 119 1.33 -4.11 -10.57
N THR A 120 0.77 -4.11 -9.37
CA THR A 120 -0.56 -3.53 -9.05
C THR A 120 -0.50 -2.76 -7.74
N VAL A 121 -1.44 -1.83 -7.56
CA VAL A 121 -1.66 -1.12 -6.30
C VAL A 121 -3.16 -1.03 -6.03
N ASP A 122 -3.58 -1.53 -4.88
CA ASP A 122 -4.98 -1.68 -4.53
C ASP A 122 -5.29 -1.11 -3.14
N SER A 123 -6.49 -0.57 -2.96
CA SER A 123 -6.96 -0.10 -1.65
C SER A 123 -8.47 -0.28 -1.50
N SER A 124 -8.86 -0.88 -0.38
CA SER A 124 -10.26 -1.21 -0.09
C SER A 124 -10.76 -0.47 1.17
N THR A 125 -10.71 0.87 1.14
CA THR A 125 -11.11 1.73 2.27
C THR A 125 -12.53 1.49 2.76
N HIS A 126 -13.50 1.31 1.84
CA HIS A 126 -14.90 1.09 2.22
C HIS A 126 -15.13 -0.27 2.88
N TYR A 127 -14.47 -1.33 2.40
CA TYR A 127 -14.51 -2.64 3.04
C TYR A 127 -13.84 -2.59 4.41
N SER A 128 -12.68 -1.94 4.51
CA SER A 128 -11.91 -1.81 5.76
C SER A 128 -12.65 -0.98 6.81
N LEU A 129 -13.40 0.04 6.40
CA LEU A 129 -14.28 0.78 7.28
C LEU A 129 -15.47 -0.06 7.77
N ALA A 130 -16.06 -0.87 6.89
CA ALA A 130 -17.24 -1.69 7.20
C ALA A 130 -16.89 -2.91 8.08
N ASN A 131 -15.78 -3.57 7.78
CA ASN A 131 -15.25 -4.72 8.49
C ASN A 131 -13.72 -4.77 8.27
N PRO A 132 -12.90 -4.32 9.24
CA PRO A 132 -11.47 -4.19 9.03
C PRO A 132 -10.75 -5.51 8.69
N THR A 133 -11.09 -6.62 9.34
CA THR A 133 -10.52 -7.94 9.01
C THR A 133 -10.83 -8.36 7.58
N ASN A 134 -12.08 -8.24 7.15
CA ASN A 134 -12.44 -8.61 5.78
C ASN A 134 -11.92 -7.58 4.75
N GLY A 135 -11.81 -6.31 5.11
CA GLY A 135 -11.19 -5.29 4.27
C GLY A 135 -9.71 -5.54 4.04
N GLY A 136 -8.97 -5.91 5.10
CA GLY A 136 -7.57 -6.31 5.02
C GLY A 136 -7.37 -7.56 4.13
N LYS A 137 -8.26 -8.56 4.25
CA LYS A 137 -8.24 -9.72 3.34
C LYS A 137 -8.53 -9.31 1.89
N GLN A 138 -9.58 -8.53 1.70
CA GLN A 138 -10.06 -8.15 0.37
C GLN A 138 -9.00 -7.41 -0.43
N VAL A 139 -8.28 -6.46 0.18
CA VAL A 139 -7.26 -5.68 -0.54
C VAL A 139 -6.08 -6.55 -1.01
N VAL A 140 -5.66 -7.53 -0.20
CA VAL A 140 -4.62 -8.49 -0.59
C VAL A 140 -5.11 -9.38 -1.73
N CYS A 141 -6.34 -9.90 -1.63
CA CYS A 141 -6.95 -10.72 -2.66
C CYS A 141 -7.18 -9.95 -3.97
N GLU A 142 -7.47 -8.65 -3.90
CA GLU A 142 -7.59 -7.78 -5.07
C GLU A 142 -6.26 -7.62 -5.80
N ALA A 143 -5.19 -7.28 -5.07
CA ALA A 143 -3.84 -7.24 -5.61
C ALA A 143 -3.43 -8.59 -6.24
N TRP A 144 -3.76 -9.70 -5.59
CA TRP A 144 -3.53 -11.03 -6.15
C TRP A 144 -4.27 -11.22 -7.49
N ARG A 145 -5.58 -10.90 -7.54
CA ARG A 145 -6.41 -11.05 -8.74
C ARG A 145 -5.91 -10.21 -9.92
N ASN A 146 -5.53 -8.96 -9.66
CA ASN A 146 -5.01 -8.06 -10.68
C ASN A 146 -3.70 -8.59 -11.29
N LEU A 147 -2.81 -9.16 -10.46
CA LEU A 147 -1.57 -9.76 -10.94
C LEU A 147 -1.81 -11.02 -11.78
N ILE A 148 -2.71 -11.91 -11.37
CA ILE A 148 -2.99 -13.12 -12.15
C ILE A 148 -3.78 -12.84 -13.44
N SER A 149 -4.52 -11.72 -13.51
CA SER A 149 -5.29 -11.37 -14.72
C SER A 149 -4.39 -11.08 -15.92
N VAL A 150 -3.14 -10.67 -15.69
CA VAL A 150 -2.11 -10.47 -16.72
C VAL A 150 -1.17 -11.68 -16.89
N GLY A 151 -1.57 -12.85 -16.36
CA GLY A 151 -0.79 -14.09 -16.46
C GLY A 151 0.46 -14.13 -15.59
N SER A 152 0.60 -13.24 -14.61
CA SER A 152 1.74 -13.26 -13.70
C SER A 152 1.54 -14.24 -12.54
N ASN A 153 2.65 -14.75 -12.01
CA ASN A 153 2.67 -15.46 -10.74
C ASN A 153 3.01 -14.45 -9.63
N PRO A 154 2.08 -14.10 -8.72
CA PRO A 154 2.37 -13.19 -7.61
C PRO A 154 3.52 -13.71 -6.72
N ILE A 155 4.32 -12.80 -6.16
CA ILE A 155 5.54 -13.14 -5.39
C ILE A 155 5.56 -12.48 -4.02
N ALA A 156 5.27 -11.18 -3.94
CA ALA A 156 5.30 -10.45 -2.68
C ALA A 156 4.44 -9.19 -2.73
N ILE A 157 4.10 -8.70 -1.54
CA ILE A 157 3.46 -7.40 -1.35
C ILE A 157 4.32 -6.43 -0.56
N THR A 158 4.08 -5.15 -0.79
CA THR A 158 4.38 -4.06 0.13
C THR A 158 3.07 -3.46 0.63
N ASN A 159 3.02 -3.00 1.88
CA ASN A 159 1.85 -2.31 2.40
C ASN A 159 2.13 -0.83 2.70
N CYS A 160 1.10 0.01 2.60
CA CYS A 160 1.12 1.37 3.10
C CYS A 160 -0.16 1.57 3.91
N LEU A 161 -0.02 1.55 5.22
CA LEU A 161 -1.13 1.53 6.18
C LEU A 161 -1.40 2.96 6.66
N ASN A 162 -2.53 3.54 6.26
CA ASN A 162 -2.90 4.91 6.63
C ASN A 162 -4.12 4.90 7.56
N PHE A 163 -3.90 5.35 8.80
CA PHE A 163 -4.89 5.33 9.88
C PHE A 163 -4.88 6.65 10.67
N GLY A 164 -5.95 6.88 11.43
CA GLY A 164 -6.07 8.05 12.33
C GLY A 164 -5.13 7.97 13.55
N ASN A 165 -5.48 8.68 14.62
CA ASN A 165 -4.72 8.70 15.86
C ASN A 165 -4.79 7.32 16.57
N PRO A 166 -3.67 6.61 16.76
CA PRO A 166 -3.62 5.29 17.39
C PRO A 166 -3.88 5.31 18.90
N GLU A 167 -3.93 6.48 19.54
CA GLU A 167 -4.36 6.63 20.95
C GLU A 167 -5.87 6.43 21.11
N LYS A 168 -6.64 6.55 20.03
CA LYS A 168 -8.07 6.27 20.05
C LYS A 168 -8.27 4.76 19.93
N VAL A 169 -8.77 4.14 21.00
CA VAL A 169 -9.06 2.69 21.12
C VAL A 169 -9.77 2.09 19.89
N LYS A 170 -10.71 2.82 19.28
CA LYS A 170 -11.42 2.39 18.06
C LYS A 170 -10.51 2.38 16.82
N VAL A 171 -9.67 3.40 16.65
CA VAL A 171 -8.75 3.50 15.50
C VAL A 171 -7.67 2.43 15.60
N MET A 172 -7.11 2.22 16.79
CA MET A 172 -6.15 1.15 17.02
C MET A 172 -6.78 -0.22 16.76
N GLY A 173 -8.04 -0.42 17.14
CA GLY A 173 -8.76 -1.66 16.84
C GLY A 173 -8.93 -1.92 15.34
N GLN A 174 -9.29 -0.89 14.57
CA GLN A 174 -9.35 -0.98 13.11
C GLN A 174 -8.00 -1.34 12.50
N PHE A 175 -6.90 -0.76 13.00
CA PHE A 175 -5.55 -1.08 12.55
C PHE A 175 -5.18 -2.54 12.83
N VAL A 176 -5.34 -3.00 14.08
CA VAL A 176 -5.04 -4.38 14.49
C VAL A 176 -5.84 -5.39 13.64
N GLU A 177 -7.15 -5.19 13.52
CA GLU A 177 -8.00 -6.10 12.74
C GLU A 177 -7.69 -6.07 11.24
N THR A 178 -7.29 -4.92 10.68
CA THR A 178 -6.86 -4.83 9.28
C THR A 178 -5.59 -5.62 9.04
N ILE A 179 -4.60 -5.49 9.92
CA ILE A 179 -3.33 -6.26 9.84
C ILE A 179 -3.59 -7.75 9.97
N ASP A 180 -4.46 -8.16 10.89
CA ASP A 180 -4.87 -9.56 11.03
C ASP A 180 -5.49 -10.09 9.73
N GLY A 181 -6.37 -9.30 9.10
CA GLY A 181 -6.94 -9.61 7.78
C GLY A 181 -5.88 -9.77 6.68
N ILE A 182 -4.94 -8.83 6.60
CA ILE A 182 -3.81 -8.88 5.65
C ILE A 182 -2.99 -10.14 5.88
N SER A 183 -2.60 -10.41 7.13
CA SER A 183 -1.80 -11.57 7.53
C SER A 183 -2.45 -12.89 7.12
N GLN A 184 -3.75 -13.04 7.39
CA GLN A 184 -4.51 -14.24 7.00
C GLN A 184 -4.54 -14.44 5.47
N ALA A 185 -4.77 -13.39 4.69
CA ALA A 185 -4.78 -13.49 3.23
C ALA A 185 -3.38 -13.78 2.66
N CYS A 186 -2.33 -13.12 3.18
CA CYS A 186 -0.95 -13.37 2.76
C CYS A 186 -0.52 -14.81 3.05
N THR A 187 -0.86 -15.33 4.23
CA THR A 187 -0.55 -16.70 4.63
C THR A 187 -1.27 -17.70 3.73
N TYR A 188 -2.54 -17.47 3.44
CA TYR A 188 -3.33 -18.37 2.58
C TYR A 188 -2.83 -18.40 1.12
N LEU A 189 -2.47 -17.23 0.58
CA LEU A 189 -2.05 -17.07 -0.80
C LEU A 189 -0.55 -17.32 -1.03
N ASP A 190 0.24 -17.56 0.04
CA ASP A 190 1.70 -17.55 -0.02
C ASP A 190 2.23 -16.25 -0.68
N PHE A 191 1.72 -15.11 -0.19
CA PHE A 191 2.00 -13.77 -0.74
C PHE A 191 2.65 -12.87 0.32
N PRO A 192 3.95 -13.08 0.64
CA PRO A 192 4.60 -12.46 1.79
C PRO A 192 4.68 -10.94 1.70
N VAL A 193 4.57 -10.28 2.85
CA VAL A 193 4.88 -8.85 3.02
C VAL A 193 6.39 -8.70 3.12
N VAL A 194 7.02 -8.01 2.17
CA VAL A 194 8.49 -7.80 2.14
C VAL A 194 8.93 -6.39 2.54
N SER A 195 7.99 -5.45 2.53
CA SER A 195 8.23 -4.06 2.95
C SER A 195 6.93 -3.39 3.33
N GLY A 196 7.02 -2.20 3.91
CA GLY A 196 5.84 -1.37 4.08
C GLY A 196 6.09 -0.03 4.74
N ASN A 197 4.99 0.67 4.99
CA ASN A 197 4.93 1.95 5.68
C ASN A 197 3.70 1.99 6.59
N VAL A 198 3.82 2.67 7.72
CA VAL A 198 2.69 2.96 8.61
C VAL A 198 2.62 4.46 8.83
N SER A 199 1.49 5.05 8.46
CA SER A 199 1.16 6.45 8.70
C SER A 199 -0.02 6.52 9.67
N PHE A 200 0.27 7.01 10.87
CA PHE A 200 -0.72 7.29 11.91
C PHE A 200 -1.00 8.79 12.01
N TYR A 201 -2.00 9.15 12.81
CA TYR A 201 -2.40 10.54 13.06
C TYR A 201 -2.96 11.25 11.81
N ASN A 202 -3.47 10.49 10.83
CA ASN A 202 -4.19 11.05 9.68
C ASN A 202 -5.60 11.50 10.07
N GLU A 203 -5.67 12.66 10.74
CA GLU A 203 -6.92 13.27 11.18
C GLU A 203 -6.90 14.79 10.97
N THR A 204 -8.08 15.37 10.75
CA THR A 204 -8.24 16.84 10.71
C THR A 204 -9.44 17.21 11.56
N GLN A 205 -9.28 18.16 12.49
CA GLN A 205 -10.35 18.60 13.40
C GLN A 205 -11.03 17.43 14.11
N ASN A 206 -10.23 16.49 14.67
CA ASN A 206 -10.67 15.26 15.34
C ASN A 206 -11.44 14.24 14.47
N LYS A 207 -11.54 14.48 13.16
CA LYS A 207 -12.11 13.54 12.20
C LYS A 207 -10.99 12.74 11.55
N ALA A 208 -10.94 11.45 11.87
CA ALA A 208 -10.02 10.52 11.23
C ALA A 208 -10.41 10.24 9.78
N ILE A 209 -9.40 9.95 8.95
CA ILE A 209 -9.64 9.27 7.66
C ILE A 209 -10.29 7.91 7.90
N SER A 210 -10.89 7.35 6.85
CA SER A 210 -11.28 5.95 6.88
C SER A 210 -10.04 5.05 6.86
N PRO A 211 -10.06 3.87 7.50
CA PRO A 211 -8.98 2.89 7.41
C PRO A 211 -8.57 2.64 5.97
N THR A 212 -7.34 2.98 5.61
CA THR A 212 -6.87 2.94 4.22
C THR A 212 -5.61 2.08 4.14
N PRO A 213 -5.76 0.74 4.13
CA PRO A 213 -4.68 -0.14 3.74
C PRO A 213 -4.51 -0.04 2.21
N THR A 214 -3.30 0.27 1.78
CA THR A 214 -2.90 0.19 0.38
C THR A 214 -1.91 -0.94 0.21
N ILE A 215 -2.15 -1.84 -0.72
CA ILE A 215 -1.28 -2.99 -1.02
C ILE A 215 -0.69 -2.80 -2.40
N GLY A 216 0.63 -2.72 -2.48
CA GLY A 216 1.36 -2.86 -3.73
C GLY A 216 1.75 -4.33 -3.92
N GLY A 217 1.36 -4.94 -5.03
CA GLY A 217 1.69 -6.33 -5.35
C GLY A 217 2.70 -6.41 -6.50
N VAL A 218 3.58 -7.40 -6.44
CA VAL A 218 4.52 -7.74 -7.52
C VAL A 218 4.39 -9.20 -7.90
N GLY A 219 4.37 -9.48 -9.20
CA GLY A 219 4.37 -10.82 -9.77
C GLY A 219 5.42 -10.99 -10.87
N LEU A 220 5.77 -12.25 -11.18
CA LEU A 220 6.69 -12.61 -12.26
C LEU A 220 5.93 -13.28 -13.40
N ILE A 221 6.17 -12.80 -14.61
CA ILE A 221 5.82 -13.48 -15.85
C ILE A 221 7.08 -14.16 -16.36
N ARG A 222 7.06 -15.50 -16.37
CA ARG A 222 8.24 -16.31 -16.72
C ARG A 222 8.54 -16.35 -18.21
N ASP A 223 7.54 -16.10 -19.04
CA ASP A 223 7.61 -16.05 -20.49
C ASP A 223 6.53 -15.10 -21.02
N LEU A 224 6.94 -14.03 -21.70
CA LEU A 224 6.03 -12.98 -22.16
C LEU A 224 5.16 -13.43 -23.34
N ASN A 225 5.48 -14.55 -24.01
CA ASN A 225 4.66 -15.07 -25.11
C ASN A 225 3.33 -15.67 -24.63
N PHE A 226 3.22 -16.00 -23.33
CA PHE A 226 2.00 -16.52 -22.71
C PHE A 226 1.23 -15.46 -21.93
N MET A 227 1.59 -14.18 -22.10
CA MET A 227 0.77 -13.09 -21.59
C MET A 227 -0.55 -13.07 -22.37
N MET A 228 -1.68 -13.14 -21.65
CA MET A 228 -3.03 -13.05 -22.22
C MET A 228 -3.36 -11.63 -22.68
#